data_AF-A0A944DAX4-F1
#
_entry.id   AF-A0A944DAX4-F1
#
_cell.length_a   1.000
_cell.length_b   1.000
_cell.length_c   1.000
_cell.angle_alpha   90.00
_cell.angle_beta   90.00
_cell.angle_gamma   90.00
#
_symmetry.space_group_name_H-M   'P 1'
#
loop_
_entity.id
_entity.type
_entity.pdbx_description
1 polymer ?
#
loop_
_entity_poly.entity_id
_entity_poly.type
_entity_poly.pdbx_seq_one_letter_code
_entity_poly.pdbx_strand_id
1 'polypeptide(L)'
;MSNLARRGFRFTPYKAPHQTPFERLFEVFKELITHTSGDFDEAIDWLRELDKEYELTTEDYTIEDFIEDLKSKGYVQETLEPGDPEGEDDGDTPAKSVVNLTAKMELSLIHI
;
A
#
# COMPACT_ATOMS: atom_id res chain seq x y z
N MET A 1 -12.70 58.47 8.38
CA MET A 1 -11.70 57.95 7.43
C MET A 1 -11.64 56.44 7.61
N SER A 2 -12.24 55.69 6.68
CA SER A 2 -12.32 54.23 6.70
C SER A 2 -11.01 53.63 6.18
N ASN A 3 -10.31 52.87 7.04
CA ASN A 3 -9.13 52.10 6.64
C ASN A 3 -9.58 50.92 5.77
N LEU A 4 -9.41 51.04 4.45
CA LEU A 4 -9.63 49.95 3.51
C LEU A 4 -8.47 48.96 3.67
N ALA A 5 -8.72 47.86 4.38
CA ALA A 5 -7.77 46.77 4.55
C ALA A 5 -7.34 46.27 3.17
N ARG A 6 -6.09 46.54 2.78
CA ARG A 6 -5.51 46.07 1.51
C ARG A 6 -5.48 44.54 1.54
N ARG A 7 -6.36 43.93 0.75
CA ARG A 7 -6.45 42.48 0.59
C ARG A 7 -5.41 42.07 -0.46
N GLY A 8 -4.30 41.49 -0.03
CA GLY A 8 -3.21 41.02 -0.89
C GLY A 8 -2.97 39.52 -0.74
N PHE A 9 -2.18 38.94 -1.63
CA PHE A 9 -1.77 37.54 -1.55
C PHE A 9 -0.56 37.40 -0.61
N ARG A 10 -0.62 36.46 0.33
CA ARG A 10 0.49 36.10 1.20
C ARG A 10 0.98 34.72 0.80
N PHE A 11 2.12 34.66 0.13
CA PHE A 11 2.80 33.41 -0.15
C PHE A 11 3.51 32.93 1.11
N THR A 12 3.25 31.69 1.50
CA THR A 12 3.97 31.00 2.58
C THR A 12 4.79 29.88 1.97
N PRO A 13 5.94 29.52 2.58
CA PRO A 13 6.68 28.32 2.16
C PRO A 13 5.75 27.10 2.16
N TYR A 14 5.90 26.24 1.16
CA TYR A 14 5.19 24.97 1.12
C TYR A 14 5.49 24.18 2.39
N LYS A 15 4.43 23.75 3.07
CA LYS A 15 4.52 22.76 4.14
C LYS A 15 3.89 21.51 3.58
N ALA A 16 4.67 20.43 3.47
CA ALA A 16 4.12 19.15 3.11
C ALA A 16 2.96 18.82 4.06
N PRO A 17 1.80 18.38 3.54
CA PRO A 17 0.73 17.91 4.40
C PRO A 17 1.26 16.79 5.29
N HIS A 18 0.75 16.70 6.52
CA HIS A 18 1.11 15.62 7.42
C HIS A 18 0.56 14.31 6.86
N GLN A 19 1.41 13.51 6.22
CA GLN A 19 1.07 12.16 5.78
C GLN A 19 1.23 11.19 6.97
N THR A 20 0.28 10.28 7.10
CA THR A 20 0.41 9.13 7.99
C THR A 20 1.46 8.14 7.46
N PRO A 21 2.05 7.29 8.32
CA PRO A 21 2.95 6.22 7.87
C PRO A 21 2.33 5.35 6.77
N PHE A 22 1.04 5.02 6.92
CA PHE A 22 0.27 4.30 5.90
C PHE A 22 0.24 5.04 4.56
N GLU A 23 -0.13 6.33 4.54
CA GLU A 23 -0.25 7.10 3.28
C GLU A 23 1.07 7.17 2.52
N ARG A 24 2.18 7.37 3.26
CA ARG A 24 3.53 7.40 2.68
C ARG A 24 3.89 6.06 2.02
N LEU A 25 3.72 4.95 2.74
CA LEU A 25 4.01 3.63 2.18
C LEU A 25 3.04 3.26 1.06
N PHE A 26 1.78 3.68 1.16
CA PHE A 26 0.77 3.41 0.15
C PHE A 26 1.08 4.10 -1.18
N GLU A 27 1.60 5.33 -1.16
CA GLU A 27 2.07 6.01 -2.38
C GLU A 27 3.19 5.21 -3.06
N VAL A 28 4.19 4.73 -2.32
CA VAL A 28 5.29 3.92 -2.88
C VAL A 28 4.78 2.56 -3.37
N PHE A 29 3.95 1.88 -2.57
CA PHE A 29 3.38 0.59 -2.90
C PHE A 29 2.56 0.63 -4.20
N LYS A 30 1.81 1.70 -4.44
CA LYS A 30 1.05 1.91 -5.69
C LYS A 30 1.94 1.98 -6.93
N GLU A 31 3.14 2.55 -6.84
CA GLU A 31 4.11 2.49 -7.93
C GLU A 31 4.63 1.06 -8.11
N LEU A 32 5.01 0.39 -7.02
CA LEU A 32 5.53 -0.97 -7.06
C LEU A 32 4.54 -1.96 -7.68
N ILE A 33 3.29 -1.95 -7.20
CA ILE A 33 2.25 -2.88 -7.64
C ILE A 33 1.86 -2.68 -9.11
N THR A 34 2.01 -1.46 -9.66
CA THR A 34 1.78 -1.23 -11.09
C THR A 34 2.96 -1.72 -11.92
N HIS A 35 4.19 -1.57 -11.41
CA HIS A 35 5.39 -2.07 -12.06
C HIS A 35 5.53 -3.60 -12.02
N THR A 36 5.03 -4.26 -10.97
CA THR A 36 4.93 -5.72 -10.87
C THR A 36 3.67 -6.27 -11.53
N SER A 37 2.94 -5.45 -12.30
CA SER A 37 1.72 -5.86 -13.03
C SER A 37 0.63 -6.48 -12.13
N GLY A 38 0.52 -6.02 -10.89
CA GLY A 38 -0.46 -6.50 -9.92
C GLY A 38 0.01 -7.67 -9.05
N ASP A 39 1.26 -8.13 -9.19
CA ASP A 39 1.83 -9.14 -8.30
C ASP A 39 2.08 -8.54 -6.91
N PHE A 40 1.23 -8.93 -5.95
CA PHE A 40 1.25 -8.41 -4.58
C PHE A 40 2.50 -8.84 -3.82
N ASP A 41 2.86 -10.12 -3.90
CA ASP A 41 3.99 -10.67 -3.14
C ASP A 41 5.28 -10.03 -3.64
N GLU A 42 5.46 -9.92 -4.96
CA GLU A 42 6.62 -9.24 -5.55
C GLU A 42 6.69 -7.76 -5.15
N ALA A 43 5.56 -7.04 -5.17
CA ALA A 43 5.52 -5.64 -4.78
C ALA A 43 5.90 -5.43 -3.31
N ILE A 44 5.46 -6.32 -2.41
CA ILE A 44 5.83 -6.29 -0.99
C ILE A 44 7.31 -6.59 -0.80
N ASP A 45 7.87 -7.56 -1.53
CA ASP A 45 9.29 -7.87 -1.46
C ASP A 45 10.16 -6.68 -1.89
N TRP A 46 9.78 -5.98 -2.96
CA TRP A 46 10.43 -4.74 -3.36
C TRP A 46 10.29 -3.64 -2.31
N LEU A 47 9.11 -3.50 -1.69
CA LEU A 47 8.88 -2.51 -0.64
C LEU A 47 9.77 -2.76 0.58
N ARG A 48 9.99 -4.03 0.97
CA ARG A 48 10.90 -4.43 2.04
C ARG A 48 12.34 -4.10 1.72
N GLU A 49 12.75 -4.29 0.46
CA GLU A 49 14.11 -3.95 0.04
C GLU A 49 14.35 -2.43 0.10
N LEU A 50 13.36 -1.64 -0.33
CA LEU A 50 13.42 -0.18 -0.19
C LEU A 50 13.42 0.26 1.28
N ASP A 51 12.67 -0.43 2.14
CA ASP A 51 12.61 -0.10 3.57
C ASP A 51 13.98 -0.28 4.25
N LYS A 52 14.75 -1.31 3.89
CA LYS A 52 16.11 -1.52 4.40
C LYS A 52 17.07 -0.38 4.04
N GLU A 53 16.92 0.20 2.86
CA GLU A 53 17.85 1.22 2.35
C GLU A 53 17.44 2.65 2.71
N TYR A 54 16.14 2.92 2.83
CA TYR A 54 15.60 4.26 3.01
C TYR A 54 14.84 4.47 4.32
N GLU A 55 14.77 3.46 5.19
CA GLU A 55 14.09 3.51 6.49
C GLU A 55 12.67 4.08 6.31
N LEU A 56 11.87 3.39 5.50
CA LEU A 56 10.51 3.82 5.16
C LEU A 56 9.55 3.71 6.34
N THR A 57 9.80 2.71 7.19
CA THR A 57 9.10 2.37 8.42
C THR A 57 9.69 3.05 9.65
N THR A 58 9.05 2.85 10.79
CA THR A 58 9.57 3.25 12.12
C THR A 58 9.50 2.06 13.08
N GLU A 59 10.11 2.18 14.26
CA GLU A 59 10.00 1.14 15.31
C GLU A 59 8.55 0.82 15.69
N ASP A 60 7.65 1.80 15.55
CA ASP A 60 6.23 1.69 15.88
C ASP A 60 5.33 1.33 14.68
N TYR A 61 5.87 1.24 13.46
CA TYR A 61 5.07 0.97 12.26
C TYR A 61 5.90 0.27 11.17
N THR A 62 5.70 -1.03 11.03
CA THR A 62 6.44 -1.94 10.16
C THR A 62 5.75 -2.21 8.82
N ILE A 63 6.43 -2.92 7.92
CA ILE A 63 5.81 -3.39 6.67
C ILE A 63 4.66 -4.38 6.96
N GLU A 64 4.77 -5.20 8.01
CA GLU A 64 3.68 -6.06 8.47
C GLU A 64 2.43 -5.26 8.86
N ASP A 65 2.61 -4.16 9.60
CA ASP A 65 1.49 -3.28 9.99
C ASP A 65 0.84 -2.65 8.75
N PHE A 66 1.64 -2.27 7.76
CA PHE A 66 1.14 -1.77 6.48
C PHE A 66 0.31 -2.83 5.72
N ILE A 67 0.77 -4.08 5.67
CA ILE A 67 0.05 -5.19 5.03
C ILE A 67 -1.29 -5.43 5.72
N GLU A 68 -1.31 -5.47 7.05
CA GLU A 68 -2.54 -5.62 7.83
C GLU A 68 -3.48 -4.42 7.64
N ASP A 69 -2.96 -3.21 7.50
CA ASP A 69 -3.74 -2.04 7.13
C ASP A 69 -4.33 -2.13 5.72
N LEU A 70 -3.60 -2.68 4.74
CA LEU A 70 -4.13 -2.92 3.39
C LEU A 70 -5.32 -3.88 3.43
N LYS A 71 -5.22 -4.97 4.21
CA LYS A 71 -6.30 -5.93 4.43
C LYS A 71 -7.48 -5.28 5.15
N SER A 72 -7.22 -4.60 6.27
CA SER A 72 -8.28 -3.98 7.10
C SER A 72 -9.03 -2.87 6.37
N LYS A 73 -8.33 -2.11 5.52
CA LYS A 73 -8.91 -1.07 4.66
C LYS A 73 -9.52 -1.65 3.39
N GLY A 74 -9.39 -2.95 3.11
CA GLY A 74 -10.00 -3.64 1.98
C GLY A 74 -9.37 -3.33 0.62
N TYR A 75 -8.08 -3.02 0.58
CA TYR A 75 -7.31 -2.92 -0.66
C TYR A 75 -6.89 -4.29 -1.18
N VAL A 76 -6.68 -5.25 -0.28
CA VAL A 76 -6.36 -6.63 -0.62
C VAL A 76 -7.24 -7.59 0.16
N GLN A 77 -7.41 -8.79 -0.38
CA GLN A 77 -8.16 -9.87 0.25
C GLN A 77 -7.41 -11.19 0.11
N GLU A 78 -7.42 -12.01 1.16
CA GLU A 78 -6.92 -13.38 1.09
C GLU A 78 -8.01 -14.29 0.54
N THR A 79 -7.66 -15.04 -0.51
CA THR A 79 -8.49 -16.11 -1.03
C THR A 79 -7.78 -17.43 -0.83
N LEU A 80 -8.54 -18.44 -0.40
CA LEU A 80 -8.05 -19.81 -0.37
C LEU A 80 -8.21 -20.37 -1.78
N GLU A 81 -7.10 -20.67 -2.45
CA GLU A 81 -7.18 -21.49 -3.65
C GLU A 81 -7.47 -22.94 -3.23
N PRO A 82 -8.51 -23.59 -3.79
CA PRO A 82 -8.67 -25.02 -3.60
C PRO A 82 -7.44 -25.70 -4.21
N GLY A 83 -6.74 -26.51 -3.41
CA GLY A 83 -5.55 -27.23 -3.88
C GLY A 83 -5.87 -28.09 -5.11
N ASP A 84 -4.93 -28.16 -6.04
CA ASP A 84 -5.03 -28.96 -7.25
C ASP A 84 -5.40 -30.42 -6.92
N PRO A 85 -6.53 -30.94 -7.43
CA PRO A 85 -6.93 -32.33 -7.18
C PRO A 85 -6.11 -33.36 -7.98
N GLU A 86 -5.13 -32.93 -8.81
CA GLU A 86 -4.36 -33.80 -9.71
C GLU A 86 -2.94 -34.14 -9.22
N GLY A 87 -2.53 -33.71 -8.02
CA GLY A 87 -1.32 -34.18 -7.35
C GLY A 87 -1.60 -35.41 -6.49
N GLU A 88 -0.67 -36.37 -6.43
CA GLU A 88 -0.75 -37.50 -5.49
C GLU A 88 -1.04 -36.98 -4.08
N ASP A 89 -2.20 -37.39 -3.56
CA ASP A 89 -2.76 -37.01 -2.26
C ASP A 89 -1.91 -37.58 -1.13
N ASP A 90 -0.93 -36.80 -0.68
CA ASP A 90 -0.29 -36.96 0.62
C ASP A 90 -0.99 -36.09 1.69
N GLY A 91 -2.32 -35.90 1.63
CA GLY A 91 -3.20 -35.53 2.77
C GLY A 91 -2.90 -34.30 3.65
N ASP A 92 -1.82 -33.56 3.40
CA ASP A 92 -1.25 -32.54 4.29
C ASP A 92 -0.73 -31.32 3.53
N THR A 93 -1.13 -31.10 2.28
CA THR A 93 -0.78 -29.86 1.58
C THR A 93 -1.75 -28.76 2.02
N PRO A 94 -1.33 -27.79 2.87
CA PRO A 94 -2.23 -26.73 3.30
C PRO A 94 -2.66 -25.91 2.08
N ALA A 95 -3.95 -25.59 2.01
CA ALA A 95 -4.48 -24.68 1.00
C ALA A 95 -3.63 -23.40 0.97
N LYS A 96 -3.06 -23.07 -0.20
CA LYS A 96 -2.22 -21.90 -0.36
C LYS A 96 -3.11 -20.66 -0.24
N SER A 97 -2.88 -19.83 0.78
CA SER A 97 -3.50 -18.52 0.88
C SER A 97 -2.86 -17.61 -0.16
N VAL A 98 -3.64 -17.14 -1.13
CA VAL A 98 -3.20 -16.19 -2.16
C VAL A 98 -3.84 -14.84 -1.88
N VAL A 99 -3.04 -13.78 -1.85
CA VAL A 99 -3.52 -12.41 -1.68
C VAL A 99 -3.89 -11.83 -3.04
N ASN A 100 -5.11 -11.33 -3.18
CA ASN A 100 -5.63 -10.72 -4.39
C ASN A 100 -5.95 -9.24 -4.19
N LEU A 101 -5.74 -8.43 -5.23
CA LEU A 101 -6.13 -7.02 -5.25
C LEU A 101 -7.66 -6.89 -5.34
N THR A 102 -8.23 -5.93 -4.61
CA THR A 102 -9.67 -5.64 -4.69
C THR A 102 -9.96 -4.56 -5.72
N ALA A 103 -11.24 -4.44 -6.12
CA ALA A 103 -11.69 -3.31 -6.96
C ALA A 103 -11.36 -1.93 -6.34
N LYS A 104 -11.31 -1.84 -4.99
CA LYS A 104 -10.90 -0.60 -4.32
C LYS A 104 -9.44 -0.26 -4.62
N MET A 105 -8.57 -1.26 -4.66
CA MET A 105 -7.18 -1.08 -5.05
C MET A 105 -7.07 -0.68 -6.51
N GLU A 106 -7.73 -1.40 -7.41
CA GLU A 106 -7.73 -1.07 -8.85
C GLU A 106 -8.17 0.37 -9.11
N LEU A 107 -9.26 0.83 -8.46
CA LEU A 107 -9.73 2.21 -8.58
C LEU A 107 -8.72 3.23 -8.03
N SER A 108 -7.95 2.87 -7.00
CA SER A 108 -6.91 3.73 -6.44
C SER A 108 -5.71 3.91 -7.37
N LEU A 109 -5.51 2.97 -8.30
CA LEU A 109 -4.43 3.01 -9.29
C LEU A 109 -4.75 3.92 -10.50
N ILE A 110 -6.01 4.25 -10.75
CA ILE A 110 -6.44 5.07 -11.91
C ILE A 110 -5.90 6.51 -11.85
N HIS A 111 -5.52 6.99 -10.66
CA HIS A 111 -5.11 8.38 -10.43
C HIS A 111 -3.60 8.56 -10.24
N ILE A 112 -2.84 7.53 -10.57
CA ILE A 112 -1.37 7.55 -10.63
C ILE A 112 -0.97 8.01 -12.02
#